data_AF-K9ISL4-F1
#
_entry.id   AF-K9ISL4-F1
#
_cell.length_a   1.000
_cell.length_b   1.000
_cell.length_c   1.000
_cell.angle_alpha   90.00
_cell.angle_beta   90.00
_cell.angle_gamma   90.00
#
_symmetry.space_group_name_H-M   'P 1'
#
loop_
_entity.id
_entity.type
_entity.pdbx_description
1 polymer ?
#
loop_
_entity_poly.entity_id
_entity_poly.type
_entity_poly.pdbx_seq_one_letter_code
_entity_poly.pdbx_strand_id
1 'polypeptide(L)'
;GAKMDLVLSAADYYVFTPYVYPATWPENNFFRQTISLLIITNLGAYILYFFFATLSYYFVFDHSLMKHPQFLKNQVYREIMYTVQALPWMSIPTVSLFLLELRGYSKLYDDIGGFPHGWFHLVVSVLSFLFFTDMLIYWIHRGLHHRLVYKRIHKPHHIWKIPTPFASHAFHPVDGFMQSLPYHIYPFLFPLHKVVYLGLYVLVNIWTISIHDGDFRVPQILKPFINGSAHHTDHHMFFDYNYGQYFTLWDRIGGSFKNPSSFEGKGPLSYVKKMTEEKCNSHTGNGCKYEKLSTEEFSKTE
;
A
#
# COMPACT_ATOMS: atom_id res chain seq x y z
N GLY A 1 12.16 -14.66 30.05
CA GLY A 1 11.51 -15.45 29.00
C GLY A 1 10.74 -14.49 28.14
N ALA A 2 11.02 -14.44 26.84
CA ALA A 2 10.30 -13.55 25.92
C ALA A 2 8.81 -13.89 26.01
N LYS A 3 7.99 -12.96 26.48
CA LYS A 3 6.53 -13.07 26.37
C LYS A 3 6.25 -13.26 24.88
N MET A 4 5.76 -14.44 24.53
CA MET A 4 5.41 -14.79 23.16
C MET A 4 4.46 -13.72 22.60
N ASP A 5 4.62 -13.37 21.33
CA ASP A 5 3.83 -12.31 20.69
C ASP A 5 2.34 -12.53 20.97
N LEU A 6 1.64 -11.47 21.41
CA LEU A 6 0.26 -11.57 21.87
C LEU A 6 -0.67 -12.14 20.79
N VAL A 7 -0.44 -11.78 19.53
CA VAL A 7 -1.23 -12.22 18.38
C VAL A 7 -0.95 -13.69 18.09
N LEU A 8 0.33 -14.07 18.05
CA LEU A 8 0.73 -15.45 17.82
C LEU A 8 0.23 -16.37 18.93
N SER A 9 0.33 -15.93 20.19
CA SER A 9 -0.10 -16.71 21.36
C SER A 9 -1.61 -16.95 21.35
N ALA A 10 -2.40 -15.93 21.02
CA ALA A 10 -3.85 -16.07 20.91
C ALA A 10 -4.23 -17.01 19.75
N ALA A 11 -3.64 -16.84 18.57
CA ALA A 11 -3.92 -17.69 17.42
C ALA A 11 -3.51 -19.16 17.65
N ASP A 12 -2.33 -19.37 18.24
CA ASP A 12 -1.82 -20.69 18.58
C ASP A 12 -2.72 -21.41 19.59
N TYR A 13 -3.13 -20.72 20.66
CA TYR A 13 -3.93 -21.31 21.73
C TYR A 13 -5.36 -21.64 21.27
N TYR A 14 -6.03 -20.69 20.62
CA TYR A 14 -7.45 -20.83 20.27
C TYR A 14 -7.69 -21.58 18.96
N VAL A 15 -6.73 -21.60 18.03
CA VAL A 15 -6.98 -22.07 16.65
C VAL A 15 -5.94 -23.10 16.18
N PHE A 16 -4.64 -22.84 16.31
CA PHE A 16 -3.67 -23.70 15.59
C PHE A 16 -3.27 -24.97 16.33
N THR A 17 -3.08 -24.91 17.65
CA THR A 17 -2.72 -26.09 18.46
C THR A 17 -3.76 -27.22 18.36
N PRO A 18 -5.07 -26.95 18.29
CA PRO A 18 -6.07 -28.00 18.13
C PRO A 18 -6.20 -28.57 16.70
N TYR A 19 -5.83 -27.80 15.66
CA TYR A 19 -6.27 -28.11 14.27
C TYR A 19 -5.16 -28.13 13.21
N VAL A 20 -3.98 -27.56 13.45
CA VAL A 20 -2.96 -27.35 12.40
C VAL A 20 -1.72 -28.22 12.60
N TYR A 21 -1.28 -28.40 13.84
CA TYR A 21 -0.13 -29.24 14.18
C TYR A 21 -0.38 -29.99 15.50
N PRO A 22 0.36 -31.08 15.79
CA PRO A 22 0.17 -31.85 17.01
C PRO A 22 0.37 -30.98 18.26
N ALA A 23 -0.52 -31.11 19.25
CA ALA A 23 -0.38 -30.43 20.54
C ALA A 23 0.91 -30.79 21.31
N THR A 24 1.61 -31.85 20.89
CA THR A 24 2.92 -32.25 21.41
C THR A 24 4.06 -31.35 20.95
N TRP A 25 3.86 -30.50 19.93
CA TRP A 25 4.89 -29.58 19.45
C TRP A 25 5.06 -28.40 20.43
N PRO A 26 6.27 -28.18 20.99
CA PRO A 26 6.53 -27.06 21.90
C PRO A 26 6.22 -25.70 21.25
N GLU A 27 5.76 -24.72 22.02
CA GLU A 27 5.45 -23.35 21.53
C GLU A 27 6.66 -22.65 20.89
N ASN A 28 7.86 -22.96 21.36
CA ASN A 28 9.11 -22.41 20.82
C ASN A 28 9.67 -23.23 19.63
N ASN A 29 8.95 -24.26 19.15
CA ASN A 29 9.37 -25.06 18.01
C ASN A 29 9.43 -24.21 16.75
N PHE A 30 10.52 -24.33 16.00
CA PHE A 30 10.76 -23.53 14.80
C PHE A 30 9.70 -23.74 13.72
N PHE A 31 9.34 -25.00 13.42
CA PHE A 31 8.35 -25.33 12.40
C PHE A 31 6.96 -24.86 12.80
N ARG A 32 6.59 -25.05 14.07
CA ARG A 32 5.33 -24.54 14.64
C ARG A 32 5.18 -23.04 14.39
N GLN A 33 6.16 -22.25 14.86
CA GLN A 33 6.13 -20.79 14.72
C GLN A 33 6.13 -20.36 13.25
N THR A 34 6.90 -21.04 12.40
CA THR A 34 6.96 -20.73 10.95
C THR A 34 5.59 -20.94 10.29
N ILE A 35 4.92 -22.06 10.56
CA ILE A 35 3.60 -22.37 10.02
C ILE A 35 2.56 -21.36 10.53
N SER A 36 2.52 -21.11 11.85
CA SER A 36 1.60 -20.14 12.44
C SER A 36 1.79 -18.74 11.86
N LEU A 37 3.04 -18.28 11.73
CA LEU A 37 3.35 -16.97 11.13
C LEU A 37 2.97 -16.91 9.65
N LEU A 38 3.20 -17.95 8.86
CA LEU A 38 2.76 -18.00 7.46
C LEU A 38 1.24 -17.86 7.36
N ILE A 39 0.48 -18.59 8.19
CA ILE A 39 -0.97 -18.53 8.17
C ILE A 39 -1.46 -17.14 8.61
N ILE A 40 -1.00 -16.63 9.76
CA ILE A 40 -1.41 -15.33 10.30
C ILE A 40 -1.04 -14.20 9.35
N THR A 41 0.18 -14.20 8.80
CA THR A 41 0.65 -13.13 7.92
C THR A 41 -0.18 -13.09 6.64
N ASN A 42 -0.45 -14.24 6.03
CA ASN A 42 -1.28 -14.28 4.82
C ASN A 42 -2.74 -13.91 5.09
N LEU A 43 -3.35 -14.47 6.14
CA LEU A 43 -4.73 -14.14 6.49
C LEU A 43 -4.87 -12.65 6.85
N GLY A 44 -3.94 -12.11 7.65
CA GLY A 44 -3.90 -10.69 8.00
C GLY A 44 -3.72 -9.80 6.77
N ALA A 45 -2.79 -10.15 5.88
CA ALA A 45 -2.59 -9.43 4.63
C ALA A 45 -3.85 -9.44 3.75
N TYR A 46 -4.51 -10.59 3.59
CA TYR A 46 -5.75 -10.69 2.83
C TYR A 46 -6.90 -9.89 3.47
N ILE A 47 -7.07 -9.97 4.79
CA ILE A 47 -8.10 -9.22 5.51
C ILE A 47 -7.88 -7.72 5.31
N LEU A 48 -6.67 -7.22 5.57
CA LEU A 48 -6.34 -5.80 5.40
C LEU A 48 -6.55 -5.36 3.94
N TYR A 49 -6.02 -6.12 2.99
CA TYR A 49 -6.14 -5.83 1.56
C TYR A 49 -7.61 -5.80 1.12
N PHE A 50 -8.36 -6.89 1.32
CA PHE A 50 -9.75 -6.95 0.85
C PHE A 50 -10.63 -5.97 1.60
N PHE A 51 -10.45 -5.76 2.91
CA PHE A 51 -11.26 -4.81 3.67
C PHE A 51 -11.03 -3.38 3.17
N PHE A 52 -9.78 -2.89 3.21
CA PHE A 52 -9.49 -1.49 2.88
C PHE A 52 -9.58 -1.20 1.38
N ALA A 53 -9.16 -2.12 0.51
CA ALA A 53 -9.28 -1.92 -0.94
C ALA A 53 -10.75 -1.94 -1.37
N THR A 54 -11.60 -2.78 -0.76
CA THR A 54 -13.04 -2.77 -1.05
C THR A 54 -13.70 -1.48 -0.56
N LEU A 55 -13.40 -1.03 0.66
CA LEU A 55 -13.92 0.25 1.16
C LEU A 55 -13.49 1.41 0.26
N SER A 56 -12.19 1.49 -0.08
CA SER A 56 -11.67 2.51 -0.98
C SER A 56 -12.33 2.43 -2.36
N TYR A 57 -12.50 1.23 -2.92
CA TYR A 57 -13.14 1.04 -4.22
C TYR A 57 -14.59 1.54 -4.24
N TYR A 58 -15.40 1.25 -3.22
CA TYR A 58 -16.81 1.65 -3.22
C TYR A 58 -17.05 3.08 -2.75
N PHE A 59 -16.23 3.62 -1.84
CA PHE A 59 -16.49 4.91 -1.19
C PHE A 59 -15.55 6.03 -1.62
N VAL A 60 -14.41 5.74 -2.23
CA VAL A 60 -13.37 6.73 -2.57
C VAL A 60 -13.08 6.76 -4.07
N PHE A 61 -12.97 5.60 -4.72
CA PHE A 61 -12.60 5.49 -6.12
C PHE A 61 -13.68 6.03 -7.07
N ASP A 62 -13.28 7.00 -7.89
CA ASP A 62 -14.15 7.54 -8.94
C ASP A 62 -14.23 6.56 -10.12
N HIS A 63 -15.34 5.85 -10.21
CA HIS A 63 -15.58 4.83 -11.23
C HIS A 63 -15.61 5.39 -12.66
N SER A 64 -15.72 6.70 -12.86
CA SER A 64 -15.60 7.30 -14.19
C SER A 64 -14.19 7.09 -14.78
N LEU A 65 -13.16 6.93 -13.95
CA LEU A 65 -11.80 6.59 -14.38
C LEU A 65 -11.75 5.28 -15.19
N MET A 66 -12.70 4.36 -14.98
CA MET A 66 -12.79 3.10 -15.74
C MET A 66 -13.15 3.32 -17.22
N LYS A 67 -13.65 4.52 -17.58
CA LYS A 67 -13.92 4.91 -18.98
C LYS A 67 -12.66 5.41 -19.70
N HIS A 68 -11.54 5.58 -18.98
CA HIS A 68 -10.29 6.02 -19.58
C HIS A 68 -9.77 4.99 -20.61
N PRO A 69 -9.24 5.37 -21.78
CA PRO A 69 -8.84 4.43 -22.83
C PRO A 69 -7.68 3.50 -22.44
N GLN A 70 -6.92 3.90 -21.42
CA GLN A 70 -5.83 3.08 -20.87
C GLN A 70 -6.28 2.16 -19.72
N PHE A 71 -7.56 2.22 -19.32
CA PHE A 71 -8.13 1.27 -18.38
C PHE A 71 -8.33 -0.08 -19.08
N LEU A 72 -7.77 -1.14 -18.52
CA LEU A 72 -7.71 -2.44 -19.18
C LEU A 72 -9.03 -3.22 -19.02
N LYS A 73 -9.32 -4.09 -19.99
CA LYS A 73 -10.44 -5.03 -19.88
C LYS A 73 -10.25 -5.96 -18.67
N ASN A 74 -11.30 -6.11 -17.87
CA ASN A 74 -11.32 -6.91 -16.65
C ASN A 74 -10.22 -6.53 -15.65
N GLN A 75 -9.79 -5.26 -15.64
CA GLN A 75 -8.64 -4.82 -14.86
C GLN A 75 -8.77 -5.14 -13.37
N VAL A 76 -9.89 -4.78 -12.72
CA VAL A 76 -10.12 -5.04 -11.29
C VAL A 76 -9.94 -6.52 -10.94
N TYR A 77 -10.54 -7.42 -11.73
CA TYR A 77 -10.37 -8.86 -11.53
C TYR A 77 -8.89 -9.28 -11.66
N ARG A 78 -8.19 -8.77 -12.67
CA ARG A 78 -6.77 -9.11 -12.89
C ARG A 78 -5.87 -8.56 -11.79
N GLU A 79 -6.12 -7.35 -11.31
CA GLU A 79 -5.43 -6.75 -10.16
C GLU A 79 -5.59 -7.62 -8.92
N ILE A 80 -6.84 -8.02 -8.59
CA ILE A 80 -7.11 -8.91 -7.46
C ILE A 80 -6.39 -10.25 -7.62
N MET A 81 -6.46 -10.88 -8.80
CA MET A 81 -5.80 -12.17 -9.03
C MET A 81 -4.28 -12.08 -8.91
N TYR A 82 -3.68 -10.99 -9.39
CA TYR A 82 -2.24 -10.74 -9.24
C TYR A 82 -1.86 -10.61 -7.76
N THR A 83 -2.61 -9.83 -6.99
CA THR A 83 -2.40 -9.70 -5.54
C THR A 83 -2.52 -11.04 -4.83
N VAL A 84 -3.59 -11.80 -5.10
CA VAL A 84 -3.83 -13.11 -4.45
C VAL A 84 -2.72 -14.11 -4.77
N GLN A 85 -2.18 -14.07 -5.98
CA GLN A 85 -1.05 -14.92 -6.33
C GLN A 85 0.26 -14.44 -5.70
N ALA A 86 0.48 -13.13 -5.55
CA ALA A 86 1.74 -12.57 -5.09
C ALA A 86 1.93 -12.65 -3.57
N LEU A 87 0.89 -12.41 -2.78
CA LEU A 87 0.97 -12.30 -1.31
C LEU A 87 1.62 -13.51 -0.62
N PRO A 88 1.28 -14.77 -0.97
CA PRO A 88 1.94 -15.95 -0.37
C PRO A 88 3.44 -15.97 -0.60
N TRP A 89 3.90 -15.61 -1.80
CA TRP A 89 5.33 -15.58 -2.11
C TRP A 89 6.05 -14.43 -1.42
N MET A 90 5.41 -13.27 -1.28
CA MET A 90 5.94 -12.15 -0.49
C MET A 90 6.05 -12.50 0.99
N SER A 91 5.11 -13.29 1.51
CA SER A 91 5.08 -13.65 2.93
C SER A 91 6.25 -14.53 3.38
N ILE A 92 6.84 -15.34 2.50
CA ILE A 92 7.93 -16.26 2.85
C ILE A 92 9.16 -15.52 3.43
N PRO A 93 9.77 -14.55 2.72
CA PRO A 93 10.88 -13.79 3.28
C PRO A 93 10.45 -12.87 4.43
N THR A 94 9.22 -12.34 4.43
CA THR A 94 8.68 -11.55 5.55
C THR A 94 8.56 -12.36 6.84
N VAL A 95 8.04 -13.59 6.77
CA VAL A 95 7.95 -14.50 7.92
C VAL A 95 9.33 -14.85 8.46
N SER A 96 10.34 -14.93 7.60
CA SER A 96 11.72 -15.12 8.05
C SER A 96 12.19 -13.96 8.95
N LEU A 97 11.80 -12.72 8.62
CA LEU A 97 12.06 -11.55 9.48
C LEU A 97 11.24 -11.62 10.78
N PHE A 98 9.94 -11.93 10.71
CA PHE A 98 9.11 -12.09 11.91
C PHE A 98 9.60 -13.19 12.84
N LEU A 99 10.14 -14.30 12.31
CA LEU A 99 10.78 -15.32 13.12
C LEU A 99 11.98 -14.76 13.88
N LEU A 100 12.82 -13.94 13.23
CA LEU A 100 13.94 -13.29 13.91
C LEU A 100 13.46 -12.31 14.99
N GLU A 101 12.38 -11.57 14.74
CA GLU A 101 11.75 -10.70 15.74
C GLU A 101 11.28 -11.50 16.96
N LEU A 102 10.54 -12.60 16.75
CA LEU A 102 10.08 -13.48 17.83
C LEU A 102 11.23 -14.09 18.63
N ARG A 103 12.37 -14.34 17.98
CA ARG A 103 13.57 -14.90 18.62
C ARG A 103 14.39 -13.85 19.36
N GLY A 104 13.95 -12.60 19.40
CA GLY A 104 14.56 -11.52 20.16
C GLY A 104 15.72 -10.83 19.45
N TYR A 105 15.84 -10.97 18.12
CA TYR A 105 16.87 -10.26 17.35
C TYR A 105 16.47 -8.83 16.99
N SER A 106 15.20 -8.45 17.17
CA SER A 106 14.75 -7.07 16.99
C SER A 106 14.85 -6.27 18.28
N LYS A 107 14.78 -4.94 18.14
CA LYS A 107 14.76 -3.95 19.22
C LYS A 107 13.32 -3.56 19.60
N LEU A 108 12.36 -4.44 19.32
CA LEU A 108 10.97 -4.24 19.70
C LEU A 108 10.81 -4.31 21.21
N TYR A 109 10.10 -3.35 21.79
CA TYR A 109 9.88 -3.25 23.23
C TYR A 109 8.39 -3.12 23.60
N ASP A 110 8.06 -3.55 24.82
CA ASP A 110 6.67 -3.58 25.33
C ASP A 110 6.32 -2.39 26.23
N ASP A 111 7.30 -1.79 26.92
CA ASP A 111 7.06 -0.71 27.88
C ASP A 111 7.34 0.66 27.26
N ILE A 112 6.35 1.55 27.25
CA ILE A 112 6.50 2.93 26.79
C ILE A 112 7.38 3.74 27.78
N GLY A 113 7.41 3.33 29.05
CA GLY A 113 8.03 4.09 30.13
C GLY A 113 7.14 5.23 30.64
N GLY A 114 7.65 5.99 31.61
CA GLY A 114 6.92 7.09 32.24
C GLY A 114 6.74 8.33 31.35
N PHE A 115 5.62 9.03 31.53
CA PHE A 115 5.41 10.36 30.94
C PHE A 115 6.33 11.41 31.61
N PRO A 116 6.92 12.36 30.87
CA PRO A 116 6.74 12.64 29.43
C PRO A 116 7.72 11.93 28.50
N HIS A 117 8.85 11.43 29.02
CA HIS A 117 9.97 10.97 28.20
C HIS A 117 9.63 9.76 27.32
N GLY A 118 8.86 8.80 27.85
CA GLY A 118 8.42 7.63 27.09
C GLY A 118 7.54 7.98 25.88
N TRP A 119 6.63 8.93 26.07
CA TRP A 119 5.73 9.41 25.02
C TRP A 119 6.45 10.26 23.97
N PHE A 120 7.38 11.10 24.41
CA PHE A 120 8.23 11.85 23.49
C PHE A 120 9.06 10.90 22.61
N HIS A 121 9.68 9.88 23.21
CA HIS A 121 10.41 8.84 22.47
C HIS A 121 9.51 8.12 21.47
N LEU A 122 8.26 7.82 21.84
CA LEU A 122 7.27 7.21 20.95
C LEU A 122 6.99 8.08 19.71
N VAL A 123 6.71 9.38 19.89
CA VAL A 123 6.48 10.31 18.76
C VAL A 123 7.71 10.40 17.87
N VAL A 124 8.90 10.55 18.45
CA VAL A 124 10.16 10.58 17.69
C VAL A 124 10.37 9.27 16.93
N SER A 125 10.04 8.12 17.51
CA SER A 125 10.17 6.82 16.84
C SER A 125 9.23 6.67 15.64
N VAL A 126 8.02 7.23 15.71
CA VAL A 126 7.06 7.26 14.58
C VAL A 126 7.58 8.16 13.46
N LEU A 127 8.02 9.37 13.77
CA LEU A 127 8.58 10.28 12.77
C LEU A 127 9.82 9.67 12.12
N SER A 128 10.73 9.12 12.93
CA SER A 128 11.92 8.42 12.45
C SER A 128 11.57 7.24 11.54
N PHE A 129 10.56 6.44 11.91
CA PHE A 129 10.06 5.35 11.07
C PHE A 129 9.57 5.86 9.71
N LEU A 130 8.74 6.90 9.69
CA LEU A 130 8.20 7.45 8.45
C LEU A 130 9.31 8.00 7.55
N PHE A 131 10.24 8.80 8.06
CA PHE A 131 11.34 9.34 7.24
C PHE A 131 12.32 8.26 6.77
N PHE A 132 12.63 7.27 7.62
CA PHE A 132 13.51 6.17 7.25
C PHE A 132 12.89 5.30 6.14
N THR A 133 11.62 4.95 6.29
CA THR A 133 10.92 4.10 5.33
C THR A 133 10.68 4.84 4.01
N ASP A 134 10.26 6.10 4.05
CA ASP A 134 10.12 6.94 2.85
C ASP A 134 11.43 7.03 2.04
N MET A 135 12.57 7.25 2.72
CA MET A 135 13.88 7.30 2.08
C MET A 135 14.25 6.00 1.39
N LEU A 136 14.18 4.88 2.10
CA LEU A 136 14.63 3.61 1.54
C LEU A 136 13.70 3.12 0.44
N ILE A 137 12.39 3.31 0.61
CA ILE A 137 11.41 2.95 -0.42
C ILE A 137 11.64 3.78 -1.67
N TYR A 138 11.89 5.09 -1.56
CA TYR A 138 12.25 5.92 -2.72
C TYR A 138 13.41 5.32 -3.52
N TRP A 139 14.51 4.95 -2.86
CA TRP A 139 15.68 4.40 -3.56
C TRP A 139 15.44 3.01 -4.13
N ILE A 140 14.70 2.16 -3.41
CA ILE A 140 14.30 0.84 -3.88
C ILE A 140 13.40 0.97 -5.11
N HIS A 141 12.38 1.82 -5.03
CA HIS A 141 11.42 2.08 -6.09
C HIS A 141 12.12 2.65 -7.34
N ARG A 142 12.95 3.68 -7.18
CA ARG A 142 13.77 4.21 -8.27
C ARG A 142 14.70 3.15 -8.86
N GLY A 143 15.28 2.29 -8.02
CA GLY A 143 16.10 1.15 -8.44
C GLY A 143 15.31 0.11 -9.24
N LEU A 144 14.05 -0.14 -8.89
CA LEU A 144 13.13 -1.03 -9.61
C LEU A 144 12.78 -0.52 -11.00
N HIS A 145 12.87 0.79 -11.23
CA HIS A 145 12.78 1.41 -12.57
C HIS A 145 14.07 1.33 -13.39
N HIS A 146 15.17 0.84 -12.81
CA HIS A 146 16.40 0.64 -13.57
C HIS A 146 16.21 -0.42 -14.67
N ARG A 147 16.73 -0.14 -15.87
CA ARG A 147 16.57 -0.95 -17.10
C ARG A 147 16.85 -2.45 -16.94
N LEU A 148 17.72 -2.83 -16.01
CA LEU A 148 18.10 -4.23 -15.77
C LEU A 148 17.00 -5.04 -15.08
N VAL A 149 16.17 -4.41 -14.26
CA VAL A 149 15.18 -5.09 -13.42
C VAL A 149 13.73 -4.73 -13.78
N TYR A 150 13.49 -3.51 -14.27
CA TYR A 150 12.15 -2.98 -14.56
C TYR A 150 11.29 -3.95 -15.35
N LYS A 151 11.76 -4.41 -16.52
CA LYS A 151 10.97 -5.26 -17.42
C LYS A 151 10.45 -6.54 -16.75
N ARG A 152 11.19 -7.10 -15.79
CA ARG A 152 10.90 -8.40 -15.17
C ARG A 152 10.15 -8.26 -13.85
N ILE A 153 10.52 -7.27 -13.05
CA ILE A 153 10.08 -7.18 -11.65
C ILE A 153 8.99 -6.12 -11.49
N HIS A 154 9.20 -4.92 -12.03
CA HIS A 154 8.33 -3.78 -11.71
C HIS A 154 7.31 -3.43 -12.81
N LYS A 155 7.64 -3.73 -14.08
CA LYS A 155 6.72 -3.59 -15.21
C LYS A 155 5.36 -4.29 -14.99
N PRO A 156 5.27 -5.49 -14.38
CA PRO A 156 3.99 -6.12 -14.06
C PRO A 156 3.05 -5.26 -13.22
N HIS A 157 3.58 -4.44 -12.31
CA HIS A 157 2.79 -3.47 -11.56
C HIS A 157 2.38 -2.27 -12.43
N HIS A 158 3.30 -1.79 -13.26
CA HIS A 158 3.08 -0.67 -14.18
C HIS A 158 2.19 -0.95 -15.39
N ILE A 159 1.65 -2.15 -15.55
CA ILE A 159 0.64 -2.39 -16.59
C ILE A 159 -0.68 -1.68 -16.27
N TRP A 160 -0.93 -1.37 -14.99
CA TRP A 160 -2.12 -0.68 -14.49
C TRP A 160 -1.96 0.84 -14.56
N LYS A 161 -1.98 1.42 -15.76
CA LYS A 161 -1.74 2.87 -15.94
C LYS A 161 -2.73 3.77 -15.21
N ILE A 162 -4.00 3.35 -15.18
CA ILE A 162 -5.06 3.97 -14.37
C ILE A 162 -5.40 2.95 -13.28
N PRO A 163 -4.64 2.91 -12.18
CA PRO A 163 -4.82 1.87 -11.17
C PRO A 163 -6.16 2.02 -10.45
N THR A 164 -6.64 0.92 -9.88
CA THR A 164 -7.68 0.97 -8.84
C THR A 164 -7.05 0.65 -7.47
N PRO A 165 -7.77 0.82 -6.34
CA PRO A 165 -7.28 0.40 -5.02
C PRO A 165 -6.79 -1.06 -4.98
N PHE A 166 -7.33 -1.94 -5.82
CA PHE A 166 -6.92 -3.34 -5.92
C PHE A 166 -5.56 -3.53 -6.62
N ALA A 167 -5.06 -2.55 -7.37
CA ALA A 167 -3.71 -2.58 -7.95
C ALA A 167 -2.59 -2.45 -6.90
N SER A 168 -2.94 -1.98 -5.70
CA SER A 168 -2.01 -1.61 -4.62
C SER A 168 -1.04 -2.70 -4.19
N HIS A 169 -1.39 -3.97 -4.42
CA HIS A 169 -0.57 -5.14 -4.08
C HIS A 169 -0.35 -6.08 -5.27
N ALA A 170 -0.73 -5.65 -6.48
CA ALA A 170 -0.63 -6.41 -7.72
C ALA A 170 0.80 -6.33 -8.29
N PHE A 171 1.78 -6.80 -7.53
CA PHE A 171 3.21 -6.75 -7.85
C PHE A 171 3.78 -8.12 -8.24
N HIS A 172 4.98 -8.11 -8.82
CA HIS A 172 5.84 -9.28 -8.74
C HIS A 172 6.23 -9.52 -7.27
N PRO A 173 6.32 -10.77 -6.74
CA PRO A 173 6.60 -10.98 -5.32
C PRO A 173 7.91 -10.35 -4.81
N VAL A 174 8.97 -10.39 -5.63
CA VAL A 174 10.24 -9.72 -5.30
C VAL A 174 10.08 -8.19 -5.22
N ASP A 175 9.26 -7.60 -6.08
CA ASP A 175 8.98 -6.17 -6.07
C ASP A 175 8.30 -5.77 -4.76
N GLY A 176 7.17 -6.43 -4.45
CA GLY A 176 6.41 -6.16 -3.24
C GLY A 176 7.23 -6.39 -1.96
N PHE A 177 8.03 -7.46 -1.91
CA PHE A 177 8.93 -7.70 -0.76
C PHE A 177 10.01 -6.62 -0.64
N MET A 178 10.66 -6.22 -1.75
CA MET A 178 11.68 -5.18 -1.71
C MET A 178 11.10 -3.85 -1.22
N GLN A 179 9.91 -3.46 -1.70
CA GLN A 179 9.26 -2.24 -1.26
C GLN A 179 8.75 -2.32 0.20
N SER A 180 8.39 -3.50 0.70
CA SER A 180 7.98 -3.67 2.12
C SER A 180 9.16 -3.80 3.09
N LEU A 181 10.34 -4.19 2.59
CA LEU A 181 11.52 -4.48 3.41
C LEU A 181 11.90 -3.36 4.39
N PRO A 182 11.89 -2.06 4.03
CA PRO A 182 12.21 -0.97 4.95
C PRO A 182 11.39 -0.97 6.24
N TYR A 183 10.10 -1.33 6.17
CA TYR A 183 9.23 -1.41 7.33
C TYR A 183 9.64 -2.52 8.30
N HIS A 184 10.13 -3.64 7.76
CA HIS A 184 10.51 -4.82 8.55
C HIS A 184 11.94 -4.73 9.09
N ILE A 185 12.86 -4.05 8.40
CA ILE A 185 14.23 -3.89 8.92
C ILE A 185 14.35 -2.79 9.98
N TYR A 186 13.45 -1.80 9.98
CA TYR A 186 13.48 -0.71 10.95
C TYR A 186 13.60 -1.19 12.41
N PRO A 187 12.75 -2.12 12.92
CA PRO A 187 12.85 -2.58 14.30
C PRO A 187 14.13 -3.36 14.62
N PHE A 188 14.93 -3.78 13.64
CA PHE A 188 16.25 -4.38 13.90
C PHE A 188 17.34 -3.32 14.11
N LEU A 189 17.15 -2.14 13.54
CA LEU A 189 18.11 -1.03 13.62
C LEU A 189 17.78 -0.07 14.76
N PHE A 190 16.49 0.23 14.96
CA PHE A 190 16.01 1.23 15.91
C PHE A 190 15.00 0.64 16.89
N PRO A 191 14.99 1.08 18.16
CA PRO A 191 13.94 0.71 19.10
C PRO A 191 12.57 1.17 18.62
N LEU A 192 11.57 0.30 18.70
CA LEU A 192 10.18 0.63 18.35
C LEU A 192 9.22 -0.12 19.27
N HIS A 193 8.19 0.58 19.75
CA HIS A 193 7.17 -0.02 20.59
C HIS A 193 6.31 -1.00 19.78
N LYS A 194 6.08 -2.22 20.27
CA LYS A 194 5.37 -3.29 19.51
C LYS A 194 3.99 -2.89 19.01
N VAL A 195 3.16 -2.27 19.86
CA VAL A 195 1.82 -1.85 19.45
C VAL A 195 1.88 -0.73 18.40
N VAL A 196 2.88 0.14 18.49
CA VAL A 196 3.09 1.20 17.48
C VAL A 196 3.55 0.58 16.17
N TYR A 197 4.44 -0.42 16.22
CA TYR A 197 4.86 -1.16 15.04
C TYR A 197 3.66 -1.82 14.32
N LEU A 198 2.77 -2.49 15.06
CA LEU A 198 1.54 -3.08 14.50
C LEU A 198 0.58 -2.01 13.94
N GLY A 199 0.43 -0.87 14.63
CA GLY A 199 -0.38 0.24 14.14
C GLY A 199 0.18 0.84 12.85
N LEU A 200 1.50 1.03 12.78
CA LEU A 200 2.19 1.49 11.58
C LEU A 200 2.06 0.48 10.44
N TYR A 201 2.14 -0.82 10.70
CA TYR A 201 1.90 -1.85 9.70
C TYR A 201 0.51 -1.72 9.05
N VAL A 202 -0.54 -1.47 9.84
CA VAL A 202 -1.88 -1.22 9.31
C VAL A 202 -1.94 0.09 8.51
N LEU A 203 -1.37 1.18 9.05
CA LEU A 203 -1.35 2.49 8.37
C LEU A 203 -0.62 2.45 7.03
N VAL A 204 0.50 1.72 6.95
CA VAL A 204 1.26 1.49 5.72
C VAL A 204 0.38 0.83 4.66
N ASN A 205 -0.37 -0.22 5.03
CA ASN A 205 -1.26 -0.91 4.11
C ASN A 205 -2.39 0.00 3.61
N ILE A 206 -3.01 0.78 4.51
CA ILE A 206 -4.02 1.78 4.14
C ILE A 206 -3.43 2.80 3.17
N TRP A 207 -2.24 3.32 3.46
CA TRP A 207 -1.57 4.29 2.60
C TRP A 207 -1.25 3.73 1.21
N THR A 208 -0.69 2.52 1.15
CA THR A 208 -0.38 1.84 -0.11
C THR A 208 -1.65 1.64 -0.96
N ILE A 209 -2.81 1.41 -0.33
CA ILE A 209 -4.09 1.35 -1.03
C ILE A 209 -4.54 2.75 -1.49
N SER A 210 -4.47 3.76 -0.62
CA SER A 210 -4.95 5.11 -0.92
C SER A 210 -4.16 5.82 -2.01
N ILE A 211 -2.89 5.49 -2.24
CA ILE A 211 -2.15 6.09 -3.37
C ILE A 211 -2.56 5.51 -4.74
N HIS A 212 -3.40 4.47 -4.79
CA HIS A 212 -3.91 3.85 -6.02
C HIS A 212 -5.40 4.08 -6.26
N ASP A 213 -6.07 4.84 -5.40
CA ASP A 213 -7.53 4.97 -5.39
C ASP A 213 -8.09 6.03 -6.35
N GLY A 214 -7.24 6.73 -7.09
CA GLY A 214 -7.67 7.78 -8.00
C GLY A 214 -8.27 9.03 -7.34
N ASP A 215 -8.31 9.14 -6.00
CA ASP A 215 -8.71 10.36 -5.31
C ASP A 215 -7.56 11.36 -5.27
N PHE A 216 -7.59 12.30 -6.21
CA PHE A 216 -6.54 13.29 -6.38
C PHE A 216 -6.61 14.46 -5.40
N ARG A 217 -7.48 14.42 -4.38
CA ARG A 217 -7.62 15.53 -3.42
C ARG A 217 -6.54 15.44 -2.35
N VAL A 218 -5.84 16.55 -2.15
CA VAL A 218 -4.91 16.75 -1.02
C VAL A 218 -5.13 18.18 -0.51
N PRO A 219 -5.19 18.42 0.81
CA PRO A 219 -5.32 19.77 1.36
C PRO A 219 -4.25 20.70 0.80
N GLN A 220 -4.64 21.94 0.46
CA GLN A 220 -3.78 22.87 -0.28
C GLN A 220 -2.41 23.10 0.38
N ILE A 221 -2.37 23.16 1.71
CA ILE A 221 -1.14 23.36 2.51
C ILE A 221 -0.22 22.13 2.43
N LEU A 222 -0.77 20.94 2.21
CA LEU A 222 -0.04 19.67 2.19
C LEU A 222 0.39 19.25 0.78
N LYS A 223 -0.26 19.78 -0.28
CA LYS A 223 0.08 19.48 -1.68
C LYS A 223 1.58 19.54 -2.02
N PRO A 224 2.37 20.50 -1.50
CA PRO A 224 3.79 20.55 -1.83
C PRO A 224 4.61 19.39 -1.25
N PHE A 225 4.12 18.76 -0.18
CA PHE A 225 4.87 17.84 0.67
C PHE A 225 4.42 16.39 0.55
N ILE A 226 3.14 16.13 0.30
CA ILE A 226 2.56 14.78 0.29
C ILE A 226 2.58 14.18 -1.12
N ASN A 227 3.15 12.99 -1.24
CA ASN A 227 3.06 12.14 -2.41
C ASN A 227 1.80 11.26 -2.31
N GLY A 228 0.67 11.78 -2.79
CA GLY A 228 -0.63 11.09 -2.79
C GLY A 228 -1.02 10.47 -4.13
N SER A 229 -2.27 10.01 -4.24
CA SER A 229 -2.85 9.32 -5.40
C SER A 229 -2.60 10.03 -6.75
N ALA A 230 -2.62 11.37 -6.77
CA ALA A 230 -2.33 12.16 -7.97
C ALA A 230 -0.89 12.00 -8.48
N HIS A 231 0.08 12.00 -7.58
CA HIS A 231 1.49 11.83 -7.91
C HIS A 231 1.76 10.41 -8.38
N HIS A 232 1.21 9.42 -7.67
CA HIS A 232 1.39 8.01 -7.99
C HIS A 232 0.68 7.58 -9.28
N THR A 233 -0.49 8.14 -9.58
CA THR A 233 -1.16 7.90 -10.87
C THR A 233 -0.34 8.46 -12.04
N ASP A 234 0.21 9.67 -11.88
CA ASP A 234 1.14 10.23 -12.86
C ASP A 234 2.42 9.39 -12.99
N HIS A 235 2.93 8.85 -11.89
CA HIS A 235 4.03 7.91 -11.90
C HIS A 235 3.70 6.65 -12.73
N HIS A 236 2.52 6.07 -12.57
CA HIS A 236 2.04 4.94 -13.38
C HIS A 236 1.91 5.26 -14.88
N MET A 237 1.61 6.52 -15.23
CA MET A 237 1.47 6.94 -16.62
C MET A 237 2.80 7.35 -17.29
N PHE A 238 3.71 7.98 -16.53
CA PHE A 238 4.94 8.60 -17.04
C PHE A 238 6.23 7.88 -16.66
N PHE A 239 6.19 6.99 -15.67
CA PHE A 239 7.27 6.09 -15.19
C PHE A 239 8.50 6.79 -14.55
N ASP A 240 8.93 7.94 -15.05
CA ASP A 240 10.22 8.56 -14.71
C ASP A 240 10.16 9.58 -13.54
N TYR A 241 9.03 9.67 -12.85
CA TYR A 241 8.77 10.72 -11.85
C TYR A 241 8.03 10.21 -10.62
N ASN A 242 8.16 10.92 -9.49
CA ASN A 242 7.36 10.73 -8.26
C ASN A 242 7.45 9.32 -7.63
N TYR A 243 8.67 8.86 -7.32
CA TYR A 243 8.93 7.54 -6.73
C TYR A 243 8.69 7.46 -5.21
N GLY A 244 8.53 8.60 -4.52
CA GLY A 244 8.38 8.64 -3.05
C GLY A 244 7.14 7.90 -2.56
N GLN A 245 7.17 7.44 -1.31
CA GLN A 245 6.05 6.69 -0.72
C GLN A 245 5.03 7.64 -0.11
N TYR A 246 5.45 8.48 0.82
CA TYR A 246 4.62 9.39 1.59
C TYR A 246 4.86 10.86 1.22
N PHE A 247 6.13 11.21 1.02
CA PHE A 247 6.54 12.60 0.84
C PHE A 247 7.16 12.84 -0.54
N THR A 248 7.03 14.06 -1.03
CA THR A 248 7.72 14.53 -2.25
C THR A 248 9.19 14.88 -2.00
N LEU A 249 9.66 14.76 -0.75
CA LEU A 249 11.00 15.19 -0.32
C LEU A 249 12.10 14.52 -1.13
N TRP A 250 12.11 13.19 -1.20
CA TRP A 250 13.15 12.45 -1.91
C TRP A 250 13.06 12.59 -3.42
N ASP A 251 11.86 12.78 -3.96
CA ASP A 251 11.70 13.14 -5.37
C ASP A 251 12.32 14.49 -5.70
N ARG A 252 12.21 15.48 -4.80
CA ARG A 252 12.84 16.79 -4.97
C ARG A 252 14.36 16.69 -4.86
N ILE A 253 14.86 15.96 -3.87
CA ILE A 253 16.30 15.74 -3.66
C ILE A 253 16.90 14.98 -4.85
N GLY A 254 16.23 13.91 -5.30
CA GLY A 254 16.69 13.04 -6.36
C GLY A 254 16.38 13.52 -7.78
N GLY A 255 15.72 14.67 -7.93
CA GLY A 255 15.42 15.29 -9.23
C GLY A 255 14.33 14.56 -10.05
N SER A 256 13.46 13.80 -9.39
CA SER A 256 12.34 13.07 -10.01
C SER A 256 10.97 13.67 -9.69
N PHE A 257 10.91 14.80 -8.99
CA PHE A 257 9.65 15.48 -8.67
C PHE A 257 8.99 16.05 -9.92
N LYS A 258 7.70 15.73 -10.10
CA LYS A 258 6.84 16.34 -11.11
C LYS A 258 5.49 16.70 -10.49
N ASN A 259 5.07 17.94 -10.72
CA ASN A 259 3.75 18.40 -10.29
C ASN A 259 2.65 17.55 -10.97
N PRO A 260 1.70 16.96 -10.22
CA PRO A 260 0.68 16.10 -10.79
C PRO A 260 -0.21 16.80 -11.81
N SER A 261 -0.44 16.13 -12.93
CA SER A 261 -1.33 16.56 -14.01
C SER A 261 -2.77 16.80 -13.52
N SER A 262 -3.23 16.02 -12.54
CA SER A 262 -4.52 16.19 -11.89
C SER A 262 -4.65 17.53 -11.14
N PHE A 263 -3.56 18.07 -10.57
CA PHE A 263 -3.58 19.39 -9.94
C PHE A 263 -3.66 20.53 -10.96
N GLU A 264 -3.31 20.27 -12.21
CA GLU A 264 -3.39 21.23 -13.32
C GLU A 264 -4.67 21.07 -14.16
N GLY A 265 -5.60 20.19 -13.77
CA GLY A 265 -6.79 19.89 -14.56
C GLY A 265 -6.50 19.16 -15.89
N LYS A 266 -5.36 18.46 -15.96
CA LYS A 266 -4.90 17.67 -17.11
C LYS A 266 -4.78 16.17 -16.81
N GLY A 267 -5.23 15.75 -15.64
CA GLY A 267 -5.15 14.36 -15.21
C GLY A 267 -6.19 13.44 -15.87
N PRO A 268 -6.16 12.14 -15.54
CA PRO A 268 -7.03 11.13 -16.16
C PRO A 268 -8.53 11.45 -16.03
N LEU A 269 -8.95 11.98 -14.88
CA LEU A 269 -10.35 12.33 -14.65
C LEU A 269 -10.80 13.50 -15.54
N SER A 270 -9.95 14.52 -15.69
CA SER A 270 -10.21 15.65 -16.60
C SER A 270 -10.28 15.20 -18.05
N TYR A 271 -9.44 14.23 -18.44
CA TYR A 271 -9.46 13.63 -19.78
C TYR A 271 -10.79 12.89 -20.05
N VAL A 272 -11.25 12.05 -19.11
CA VAL A 272 -12.54 11.34 -19.24
C VAL A 272 -13.72 12.31 -19.35
N LYS A 273 -13.74 13.37 -18.54
CA LYS A 273 -14.79 14.40 -18.59
C LYS A 273 -14.86 15.06 -19.98
N LYS A 274 -13.72 15.53 -20.50
CA LYS A 274 -13.65 16.15 -21.85
C LYS A 274 -14.10 15.22 -22.96
N MET A 275 -13.63 13.98 -22.97
CA MET A 275 -14.07 12.99 -23.97
C MET A 275 -15.58 12.73 -23.92
N THR A 276 -16.16 12.69 -22.71
CA THR A 276 -17.60 12.45 -22.52
C THR A 276 -18.41 13.65 -23.01
N GLU A 277 -17.96 14.87 -22.73
CA GLU A 277 -18.56 16.11 -23.24
C GLU A 277 -18.50 16.19 -24.77
N GLU A 278 -17.35 15.92 -25.37
CA GLU A 278 -17.16 15.91 -26.83
C GLU A 278 -18.10 14.91 -27.51
N LYS A 279 -18.21 13.69 -26.96
CA LYS A 279 -19.12 12.65 -27.48
C LYS A 279 -20.58 13.07 -27.38
N CYS A 280 -20.97 13.74 -26.30
CA CYS A 280 -22.32 14.30 -26.16
C CYS A 280 -22.59 15.45 -27.14
N ASN A 281 -21.59 16.28 -27.42
CA ASN A 281 -21.72 17.39 -28.37
C ASN A 281 -21.77 16.91 -29.83
N SER A 282 -21.10 15.80 -30.16
CA SER A 282 -21.15 15.19 -31.50
C SER A 282 -22.43 14.40 -31.78
N HIS A 283 -23.15 13.96 -30.75
CA HIS A 283 -24.42 13.24 -30.86
C HIS A 283 -25.61 14.11 -30.45
N THR A 284 -26.08 14.98 -31.35
CA THR A 284 -27.37 15.67 -31.19
C THR A 284 -28.52 14.66 -31.31
N GLY A 285 -28.93 14.04 -30.21
CA GLY A 285 -30.15 13.23 -30.13
C GLY A 285 -30.31 12.48 -28.81
N ASN A 286 -31.27 12.92 -27.98
CA ASN A 286 -31.95 12.34 -26.80
C ASN A 286 -31.29 11.32 -25.84
N GLY A 287 -30.11 10.75 -26.09
CA GLY A 287 -29.42 9.78 -25.22
C GLY A 287 -28.66 10.40 -24.06
N CYS A 288 -28.09 11.62 -24.20
CA CYS A 288 -27.23 12.22 -23.18
C CYS A 288 -27.96 12.76 -21.93
N LYS A 289 -29.30 12.83 -21.92
CA LYS A 289 -30.03 13.35 -20.75
C LYS A 289 -29.87 12.43 -19.53
N TYR A 290 -29.80 11.12 -19.74
CA TYR A 290 -29.61 10.13 -18.66
C TYR A 290 -28.16 10.03 -18.16
N GLU A 291 -27.15 10.25 -19.02
CA GLU A 291 -25.72 10.21 -18.60
C GLU A 291 -25.25 11.49 -17.89
N LYS A 292 -25.78 12.68 -18.26
CA LYS A 292 -25.48 13.91 -17.53
C LYS A 292 -26.09 13.92 -16.12
N LEU A 293 -27.32 13.42 -15.98
CA LEU A 293 -28.00 13.31 -14.68
C LEU A 293 -27.23 12.43 -13.69
N SER A 294 -26.71 11.27 -14.11
CA SER A 294 -25.94 10.39 -13.21
C SER A 294 -24.59 10.98 -12.78
N THR A 295 -24.00 11.88 -13.58
CA THR A 295 -22.72 12.51 -13.27
C THR A 295 -22.88 13.74 -12.36
N GLU A 296 -23.99 14.48 -12.50
CA GLU A 296 -24.30 15.63 -11.63
C GLU A 296 -24.90 15.21 -10.28
N GLU A 297 -25.68 14.14 -10.22
CA GLU A 297 -26.29 13.65 -8.97
C GLU A 297 -25.23 13.07 -8.02
N PHE A 298 -24.14 12.49 -8.55
CA PHE A 298 -22.98 12.04 -7.78
C PHE A 298 -22.07 13.20 -7.28
N SER A 299 -22.13 14.37 -7.92
CA SER A 299 -21.36 15.55 -7.53
C SER A 299 -22.06 16.41 -6.47
N LYS A 300 -23.37 16.21 -6.24
CA LYS A 300 -24.18 17.06 -5.34
C LYS A 300 -24.29 16.53 -3.91
N THR A 301 -23.59 15.45 -3.57
CA THR A 301 -23.44 14.94 -2.20
C THR A 301 -22.11 15.33 -1.55
N GLU A 302 -21.48 16.44 -2.01
CA GLU A 302 -20.37 17.11 -1.30
C GLU A 302 -20.80 17.75 0.03
#